data_AF-A0A4U1CD21-F1
#
_entry.id   AF-A0A4U1CD21-F1
#
_cell.length_a   1.000
_cell.length_b   1.000
_cell.length_c   1.000
_cell.angle_alpha   90.00
_cell.angle_beta   90.00
_cell.angle_gamma   90.00
#
_symmetry.space_group_name_H-M   'P 1'
#
loop_
_entity.id
_entity.type
_entity.pdbx_description
1 polymer ?
#
loop_
_entity_poly.entity_id
_entity_poly.type
_entity_poly.pdbx_seq_one_letter_code
_entity_poly.pdbx_strand_id
1 'polypeptide(L)'
;MHEIEPFYLWRDDYIAAEDERSPFYNTEYSEFYFDKQLYNFLIHPQWDDFGSNTMYIKVLFADYDRNYAIIEFIGEWNDAINNDIMLLKREIIELMMDEGINKFILIGENILNFHSSEDSYYEEWFQEVEDGWITGINFQEHVINEFRNSNIDYYINFGGQLDDLAWRTLKPLQFFKKVEEILTKRLGA
;
A
#
# COMPACT_ATOMS: atom_id res chain seq x y z
N MET A 1 -4.09 18.10 -5.30
CA MET A 1 -4.13 17.13 -4.20
C MET A 1 -5.56 16.77 -3.81
N HIS A 2 -6.48 17.72 -3.58
CA HIS A 2 -7.88 17.41 -3.24
C HIS A 2 -8.65 16.60 -4.31
N GLU A 3 -8.26 16.70 -5.59
CA GLU A 3 -8.85 15.93 -6.70
C GLU A 3 -8.34 14.48 -6.79
N ILE A 4 -7.29 14.13 -6.04
CA ILE A 4 -6.77 12.76 -6.02
C ILE A 4 -7.63 11.99 -5.02
N GLU A 5 -8.67 11.33 -5.54
CA GLU A 5 -9.49 10.38 -4.80
C GLU A 5 -8.86 8.98 -4.87
N PRO A 6 -8.99 8.14 -3.82
CA PRO A 6 -8.65 6.74 -3.95
C PRO A 6 -9.43 6.06 -5.08
N PHE A 7 -8.86 5.00 -5.65
CA PHE A 7 -9.51 4.30 -6.74
C PHE A 7 -10.85 3.67 -6.33
N TYR A 8 -11.93 4.08 -7.00
CA TYR A 8 -13.30 3.73 -6.58
C TYR A 8 -13.97 2.62 -7.39
N LEU A 9 -13.41 2.20 -8.54
CA LEU A 9 -14.09 1.24 -9.43
C LEU A 9 -14.17 -0.20 -8.90
N TRP A 10 -13.52 -0.49 -7.76
CA TRP A 10 -13.62 -1.76 -7.06
C TRP A 10 -14.54 -1.70 -5.82
N ARG A 11 -15.20 -0.57 -5.55
CA ARG A 11 -16.10 -0.44 -4.40
C ARG A 11 -17.30 -1.39 -4.45
N ASP A 12 -17.73 -1.80 -5.64
CA ASP A 12 -18.76 -2.84 -5.79
C ASP A 12 -18.26 -4.24 -5.38
N ASP A 13 -16.94 -4.44 -5.39
CA ASP A 13 -16.27 -5.71 -5.09
C ASP A 13 -15.79 -5.75 -3.61
N TYR A 14 -15.37 -4.62 -3.03
CA TYR A 14 -14.88 -4.53 -1.64
C TYR A 14 -14.92 -3.09 -1.10
N ILE A 15 -15.29 -2.91 0.17
CA ILE A 15 -15.21 -1.64 0.90
C ILE A 15 -14.60 -1.90 2.28
N ALA A 16 -13.43 -1.32 2.54
CA ALA A 16 -12.69 -1.53 3.78
C ALA A 16 -13.47 -1.13 5.05
N ALA A 17 -14.34 -0.12 4.96
CA ALA A 17 -15.14 0.34 6.10
C ALA A 17 -16.33 -0.58 6.44
N GLU A 18 -16.71 -1.48 5.53
CA GLU A 18 -17.84 -2.41 5.69
C GLU A 18 -17.40 -3.85 6.02
N ASP A 19 -16.09 -4.13 5.98
CA ASP A 19 -15.52 -5.44 6.29
C ASP A 19 -15.07 -5.51 7.76
N GLU A 20 -15.70 -6.38 8.56
CA GLU A 20 -15.39 -6.58 9.99
C GLU A 20 -13.93 -6.98 10.27
N ARG A 21 -13.24 -7.56 9.27
CA ARG A 21 -11.83 -7.97 9.37
C ARG A 21 -10.84 -6.89 8.94
N SER A 22 -11.34 -5.81 8.36
CA SER A 22 -10.50 -4.71 7.89
C SER A 22 -10.02 -3.85 9.05
N PRO A 23 -8.78 -3.32 9.02
CA PRO A 23 -8.31 -2.35 10.01
C PRO A 23 -9.12 -1.04 9.99
N PHE A 24 -9.90 -0.80 8.93
CA PHE A 24 -10.76 0.38 8.77
C PHE A 24 -12.24 0.11 9.00
N TYR A 25 -12.60 -1.02 9.60
CA TYR A 25 -14.00 -1.33 9.86
C TYR A 25 -14.69 -0.20 10.67
N ASN A 26 -15.88 0.21 10.24
CA ASN A 26 -16.64 1.35 10.78
C ASN A 26 -15.96 2.73 10.67
N THR A 27 -14.95 2.91 9.82
CA THR A 27 -14.46 4.25 9.50
C THR A 27 -15.57 5.06 8.83
N GLU A 28 -15.90 6.22 9.42
CA GLU A 28 -16.85 7.17 8.84
C GLU A 28 -16.11 8.24 8.05
N TYR A 29 -16.50 8.45 6.80
CA TYR A 29 -15.92 9.45 5.93
C TYR A 29 -16.78 10.69 5.85
N SER A 30 -16.14 11.86 5.88
CA SER A 30 -16.83 13.13 5.64
C SER A 30 -17.29 13.23 4.17
N GLU A 31 -18.58 13.50 3.96
CA GLU A 31 -19.15 13.79 2.63
C GLU A 31 -19.15 15.28 2.29
N PHE A 32 -18.99 16.16 3.29
CA PHE A 32 -19.25 17.60 3.17
C PHE A 32 -18.01 18.48 3.29
N TYR A 33 -17.01 18.01 4.02
CA TYR A 33 -15.82 18.80 4.33
C TYR A 33 -14.56 17.97 4.14
N PHE A 34 -13.50 18.64 3.69
CA PHE A 34 -12.16 18.09 3.74
C PHE A 34 -11.63 18.16 5.17
N ASP A 35 -11.18 17.03 5.69
CA ASP A 35 -10.69 16.84 7.05
C ASP A 35 -9.20 16.47 7.10
N LYS A 36 -8.62 16.12 5.95
CA LYS A 36 -7.23 15.64 5.81
C LYS A 36 -6.37 16.60 5.03
N GLN A 37 -5.10 16.66 5.38
CA GLN A 37 -4.13 17.58 4.81
C GLN A 37 -2.81 16.88 4.54
N LEU A 38 -2.21 17.20 3.41
CA LEU A 38 -0.86 16.83 3.03
C LEU A 38 -0.13 18.10 2.62
N TYR A 39 0.97 18.41 3.32
CA TYR A 39 1.62 19.72 3.27
C TYR A 39 0.65 20.87 3.53
N ASN A 40 0.44 21.75 2.55
CA ASN A 40 -0.46 22.90 2.62
C ASN A 40 -1.75 22.66 1.79
N PHE A 41 -2.02 21.41 1.41
CA PHE A 41 -3.16 21.06 0.57
C PHE A 41 -4.09 20.09 1.28
N LEU A 42 -5.38 20.37 1.19
CA LEU A 42 -6.40 19.40 1.57
C LEU A 42 -6.41 18.23 0.57
N ILE A 43 -6.65 17.02 1.06
CA ILE A 43 -6.76 15.78 0.26
C ILE A 43 -8.15 15.19 0.39
N HIS A 44 -8.57 14.40 -0.60
CA HIS A 44 -9.92 13.83 -0.64
C HIS A 44 -10.28 13.09 0.68
N PRO A 45 -11.48 13.29 1.26
CA PRO A 45 -11.82 12.75 2.58
C PRO A 45 -11.89 11.21 2.63
N GLN A 46 -11.95 10.54 1.47
CA GLN A 46 -12.02 9.08 1.35
C GLN A 46 -10.67 8.37 1.58
N TRP A 47 -9.56 9.10 1.66
CA TRP A 47 -8.28 8.53 2.12
C TRP A 47 -8.37 8.18 3.60
N ASP A 48 -7.73 7.09 3.99
CA ASP A 48 -7.71 6.59 5.37
C ASP A 48 -6.47 7.10 6.11
N ASP A 49 -6.70 7.59 7.33
CA ASP A 49 -5.65 7.94 8.29
C ASP A 49 -5.32 6.70 9.15
N PHE A 50 -4.04 6.41 9.29
CA PHE A 50 -3.51 5.32 10.13
C PHE A 50 -2.52 5.82 11.20
N GLY A 51 -2.47 7.14 11.42
CA GLY A 51 -1.61 7.79 12.41
C GLY A 51 -0.38 8.49 11.83
N SER A 52 -0.10 8.36 10.53
CA SER A 52 0.96 9.13 9.87
C SER A 52 0.52 10.56 9.59
N ASN A 53 1.40 11.52 9.83
CA ASN A 53 1.16 12.93 9.51
C ASN A 53 1.44 13.27 8.03
N THR A 54 2.08 12.35 7.31
CA THR A 54 2.65 12.59 5.98
C THR A 54 2.16 11.63 4.92
N MET A 55 1.51 10.55 5.32
CA MET A 55 1.05 9.51 4.42
C MET A 55 -0.35 9.06 4.80
N TYR A 56 -1.16 8.75 3.79
CA TYR A 56 -2.49 8.16 3.94
C TYR A 56 -2.60 6.97 3.00
N ILE A 57 -3.54 6.08 3.29
CA ILE A 57 -3.73 4.86 2.50
C ILE A 57 -5.18 4.64 2.12
N LYS A 58 -5.42 3.68 1.23
CA LYS A 58 -6.72 3.07 1.01
C LYS A 58 -6.53 1.58 0.80
N VAL A 59 -7.17 0.75 1.62
CA VAL A 59 -7.28 -0.68 1.31
C VAL A 59 -8.33 -0.84 0.21
N LEU A 60 -7.88 -1.12 -1.01
CA LEU A 60 -8.75 -1.24 -2.18
C LEU A 60 -9.41 -2.62 -2.27
N PHE A 61 -8.75 -3.65 -1.76
CA PHE A 61 -9.27 -5.02 -1.78
C PHE A 61 -8.52 -5.91 -0.78
N ALA A 62 -9.22 -6.85 -0.16
CA ALA A 62 -8.64 -7.96 0.58
C ALA A 62 -9.35 -9.28 0.23
N ASP A 63 -8.58 -10.34 -0.01
CA ASP A 63 -9.06 -11.71 -0.21
C ASP A 63 -8.39 -12.62 0.81
N TYR A 64 -9.15 -12.98 1.85
CA TYR A 64 -8.66 -13.80 2.95
C TYR A 64 -8.53 -15.29 2.59
N ASP A 65 -9.26 -15.76 1.55
CA ASP A 65 -9.13 -17.13 1.06
C ASP A 65 -7.86 -17.32 0.22
N ARG A 66 -7.42 -16.26 -0.47
CA ARG A 66 -6.18 -16.25 -1.27
C ARG A 66 -5.00 -15.54 -0.59
N ASN A 67 -5.23 -15.03 0.62
CA ASN A 67 -4.26 -14.40 1.50
C ASN A 67 -3.58 -13.15 0.90
N TYR A 68 -4.32 -12.29 0.17
CA TYR A 68 -3.75 -11.07 -0.40
C TYR A 68 -4.54 -9.79 -0.13
N ALA A 69 -3.81 -8.68 -0.07
CA ALA A 69 -4.36 -7.34 0.03
C ALA A 69 -3.78 -6.40 -1.03
N ILE A 70 -4.57 -5.41 -1.43
CA ILE A 70 -4.20 -4.35 -2.35
C ILE A 70 -4.42 -3.02 -1.66
N ILE A 71 -3.33 -2.26 -1.53
CA ILE A 71 -3.30 -1.02 -0.76
C ILE A 71 -2.77 0.09 -1.67
N GLU A 72 -3.53 1.18 -1.79
CA GLU A 72 -3.12 2.39 -2.48
C GLU A 72 -2.60 3.42 -1.48
N PHE A 73 -1.55 4.14 -1.85
CA PHE A 73 -0.90 5.11 -0.98
C PHE A 73 -0.95 6.51 -1.58
N ILE A 74 -1.00 7.52 -0.72
CA ILE A 74 -0.79 8.92 -1.09
C ILE A 74 0.07 9.62 -0.02
N GLY A 75 1.00 10.47 -0.48
CA GLY A 75 1.76 11.34 0.40
C GLY A 75 3.26 11.09 0.37
N GLU A 76 3.90 11.36 1.49
CA GLU A 76 5.34 11.28 1.68
C GLU A 76 5.61 10.10 2.62
N TRP A 77 6.35 9.11 2.13
CA TRP A 77 6.75 7.97 2.95
C TRP A 77 8.02 8.35 3.71
N ASN A 78 7.88 8.80 4.95
CA ASN A 78 8.94 9.41 5.73
C ASN A 78 9.27 8.62 7.00
N ASP A 79 10.22 7.70 6.86
CA ASP A 79 10.70 6.91 7.98
C ASP A 79 11.68 7.70 8.87
N ALA A 80 12.36 8.70 8.31
CA ALA A 80 13.35 9.51 9.01
C ALA A 80 12.78 10.37 10.16
N ILE A 81 11.53 10.82 10.04
CA ILE A 81 10.90 11.72 11.02
C ILE A 81 9.72 11.05 11.72
N ASN A 82 8.79 10.48 10.95
CA ASN A 82 7.53 9.95 11.47
C ASN A 82 7.57 8.43 11.71
N ASN A 83 8.61 7.75 11.19
CA ASN A 83 8.69 6.30 11.16
C ASN A 83 7.42 5.68 10.54
N ASP A 84 7.09 6.14 9.33
CA ASP A 84 5.86 5.76 8.62
C ASP A 84 5.77 4.25 8.41
N ILE A 85 6.88 3.55 8.13
CA ILE A 85 6.90 2.08 8.04
C ILE A 85 6.49 1.40 9.35
N MET A 86 6.92 1.89 10.52
CA MET A 86 6.50 1.32 11.80
C MET A 86 4.99 1.47 12.00
N LEU A 87 4.46 2.67 11.76
CA LEU A 87 3.02 2.93 11.89
C LEU A 87 2.22 2.07 10.92
N LEU A 88 2.64 2.00 9.65
CA LEU A 88 2.02 1.16 8.64
C LEU A 88 2.03 -0.31 9.09
N LYS A 89 3.16 -0.81 9.59
CA LYS A 89 3.28 -2.19 10.03
C LYS A 89 2.33 -2.49 11.19
N ARG A 90 2.45 -1.74 12.29
CA ARG A 90 1.74 -2.01 13.55
C ARG A 90 0.24 -1.77 13.45
N GLU A 91 -0.16 -0.68 12.83
CA GLU A 91 -1.57 -0.25 12.84
C GLU A 91 -2.38 -0.88 11.70
N ILE A 92 -1.74 -1.34 10.62
CA ILE A 92 -2.43 -1.82 9.42
C ILE A 92 -2.01 -3.23 9.05
N ILE A 93 -0.73 -3.42 8.73
CA ILE A 93 -0.26 -4.69 8.15
C ILE A 93 -0.44 -5.84 9.13
N GLU A 94 -0.07 -5.68 10.40
CA GLU A 94 -0.22 -6.72 11.42
C GLU A 94 -1.66 -7.16 11.58
N LEU A 95 -2.60 -6.22 11.63
CA LEU A 95 -4.04 -6.54 11.71
C LEU A 95 -4.51 -7.36 10.49
N MET A 96 -4.01 -7.03 9.29
CA MET A 96 -4.33 -7.81 8.08
C MET A 96 -3.66 -9.19 8.09
N MET A 97 -2.44 -9.30 8.64
CA MET A 97 -1.72 -10.56 8.77
C MET A 97 -2.36 -11.50 9.80
N ASP A 98 -2.89 -10.97 10.89
CA ASP A 98 -3.65 -11.72 11.90
C ASP A 98 -4.93 -12.34 11.28
N GLU A 99 -5.52 -11.68 10.29
CA GLU A 99 -6.63 -12.20 9.48
C GLU A 99 -6.18 -13.13 8.33
N GLY A 100 -4.88 -13.44 8.27
CA GLY A 100 -4.28 -14.42 7.37
C GLY A 100 -3.76 -13.85 6.05
N ILE A 101 -3.68 -12.54 5.86
CA ILE A 101 -3.07 -11.95 4.65
C ILE A 101 -1.54 -12.09 4.73
N ASN A 102 -0.91 -12.59 3.67
CA ASN A 102 0.56 -12.65 3.57
C ASN A 102 1.13 -12.17 2.22
N LYS A 103 0.27 -11.73 1.30
CA LYS A 103 0.67 -11.14 0.02
C LYS A 103 0.17 -9.71 -0.08
N PHE A 104 1.09 -8.77 -0.23
CA PHE A 104 0.77 -7.35 -0.23
C PHE A 104 1.16 -6.70 -1.54
N ILE A 105 0.17 -6.09 -2.19
CA ILE A 105 0.35 -5.26 -3.38
C ILE A 105 0.23 -3.80 -2.96
N LEU A 106 1.34 -3.07 -3.04
CA LEU A 106 1.45 -1.67 -2.65
C LEU A 106 1.45 -0.78 -3.90
N ILE A 107 0.40 0.01 -4.11
CA ILE A 107 0.29 0.92 -5.25
C ILE A 107 0.83 2.29 -4.83
N GLY A 108 2.01 2.63 -5.33
CA GLY A 108 2.80 3.78 -4.88
C GLY A 108 2.81 4.98 -5.83
N GLU A 109 1.91 5.05 -6.81
CA GLU A 109 1.96 6.10 -7.83
C GLU A 109 1.69 7.50 -7.30
N ASN A 110 1.01 7.62 -6.14
CA ASN A 110 0.83 8.89 -5.43
C ASN A 110 1.77 9.04 -4.23
N ILE A 111 2.78 8.18 -4.08
CA ILE A 111 3.91 8.44 -3.17
C ILE A 111 4.82 9.45 -3.84
N LEU A 112 4.97 10.60 -3.19
CA LEU A 112 5.62 11.78 -3.71
C LEU A 112 7.12 11.80 -3.41
N ASN A 113 7.56 11.44 -2.21
CA ASN A 113 8.96 11.14 -1.91
C ASN A 113 9.06 10.02 -0.87
N PHE A 114 10.28 9.49 -0.76
CA PHE A 114 10.67 8.56 0.29
C PHE A 114 11.86 9.12 1.06
N HIS A 115 11.82 9.01 2.38
CA HIS A 115 12.90 9.39 3.27
C HIS A 115 13.21 8.23 4.22
N SER A 116 14.30 7.52 3.95
CA SER A 116 14.67 6.33 4.71
C SER A 116 15.18 6.62 6.11
N SER A 117 15.02 5.62 6.98
CA SER A 117 15.67 5.53 8.29
C SER A 117 16.24 4.12 8.48
N GLU A 118 16.26 3.59 9.71
CA GLU A 118 16.59 2.18 9.96
C GLU A 118 15.55 1.25 9.30
N ASP A 119 16.00 0.09 8.81
CA ASP A 119 15.22 -0.84 7.98
C ASP A 119 14.54 -1.97 8.76
N SER A 120 14.64 -1.98 10.09
CA SER A 120 14.19 -3.08 10.96
C SER A 120 12.73 -3.51 10.76
N TYR A 121 11.82 -2.57 10.52
CA TYR A 121 10.40 -2.88 10.30
C TYR A 121 10.11 -3.48 8.93
N TYR A 122 10.91 -3.16 7.91
CA TYR A 122 10.81 -3.83 6.60
C TYR A 122 11.30 -5.26 6.70
N GLU A 123 12.41 -5.49 7.41
CA GLU A 123 12.94 -6.83 7.66
C GLU A 123 11.93 -7.67 8.45
N GLU A 124 11.37 -7.13 9.53
CA GLU A 124 10.35 -7.80 10.34
C GLU A 124 9.14 -8.20 9.48
N TRP A 125 8.59 -7.25 8.71
CA TRP A 125 7.46 -7.54 7.83
C TRP A 125 7.80 -8.61 6.78
N PHE A 126 8.97 -8.51 6.15
CA PHE A 126 9.42 -9.50 5.16
C PHE A 126 9.60 -10.91 5.75
N GLN A 127 10.12 -11.02 6.97
CA GLN A 127 10.28 -12.31 7.64
C GLN A 127 8.95 -12.94 8.02
N GLU A 128 7.96 -12.13 8.42
CA GLU A 128 6.65 -12.60 8.87
C GLU A 128 5.70 -12.99 7.73
N VAL A 129 5.90 -12.50 6.50
CA VAL A 129 5.08 -12.94 5.36
C VAL A 129 5.40 -14.36 4.88
N GLU A 130 6.47 -15.00 5.39
CA GLU A 130 6.90 -16.37 5.09
C GLU A 130 6.94 -16.70 3.58
N ASP A 131 6.06 -17.61 3.10
CA ASP A 131 5.92 -17.99 1.67
C ASP A 131 5.18 -16.93 0.84
N GLY A 132 4.70 -15.86 1.48
CA GLY A 132 4.08 -14.71 0.88
C GLY A 132 5.08 -13.75 0.23
N TRP A 133 4.63 -12.55 -0.08
CA TRP A 133 5.48 -11.53 -0.69
C TRP A 133 4.92 -10.13 -0.53
N ILE A 134 5.81 -9.15 -0.59
CA ILE A 134 5.47 -7.73 -0.64
C ILE A 134 5.94 -7.21 -2.00
N THR A 135 5.09 -6.46 -2.70
CA THR A 135 5.46 -5.89 -3.99
C THR A 135 4.95 -4.47 -4.16
N GLY A 136 5.81 -3.62 -4.73
CA GLY A 136 5.47 -2.26 -5.10
C GLY A 136 5.10 -2.15 -6.57
N ILE A 137 4.02 -1.42 -6.85
CA ILE A 137 3.44 -1.18 -8.17
C ILE A 137 3.44 0.32 -8.46
N ASN A 138 3.98 0.68 -9.63
CA ASN A 138 3.94 2.02 -10.20
C ASN A 138 4.50 3.13 -9.29
N PHE A 139 5.50 2.82 -8.45
CA PHE A 139 6.22 3.86 -7.70
C PHE A 139 6.96 4.78 -8.67
N GLN A 140 7.06 6.07 -8.31
CA GLN A 140 7.81 7.04 -9.11
C GLN A 140 9.31 6.69 -9.16
N GLU A 141 9.96 7.00 -10.28
CA GLU A 141 11.35 6.59 -10.53
C GLU A 141 12.31 7.05 -9.41
N HIS A 142 12.16 8.27 -8.91
CA HIS A 142 13.00 8.77 -7.82
C HIS A 142 12.74 8.05 -6.50
N VAL A 143 11.50 7.66 -6.20
CA VAL A 143 11.17 6.86 -5.02
C VAL A 143 11.80 5.47 -5.11
N ILE A 144 11.71 4.83 -6.27
CA ILE A 144 12.37 3.54 -6.53
C ILE A 144 13.89 3.66 -6.34
N ASN A 145 14.51 4.76 -6.80
CA ASN A 145 15.94 4.98 -6.62
C ASN A 145 16.31 5.12 -5.14
N GLU A 146 15.51 5.84 -4.35
CA GLU A 146 15.72 5.95 -2.89
C GLU A 146 15.49 4.62 -2.17
N PHE A 147 14.51 3.82 -2.57
CA PHE A 147 14.32 2.44 -2.10
C PHE A 147 15.57 1.60 -2.32
N ARG A 148 16.15 1.60 -3.53
CA ARG A 148 17.40 0.87 -3.82
C ARG A 148 18.57 1.38 -3.01
N ASN A 149 18.73 2.70 -2.88
CA ASN A 149 19.82 3.30 -2.08
C ASN A 149 19.73 2.92 -0.60
N SER A 150 18.52 2.60 -0.14
CA SER A 150 18.21 2.23 1.25
C SER A 150 18.01 0.72 1.44
N ASN A 151 18.38 -0.10 0.45
CA ASN A 151 18.26 -1.57 0.49
C ASN A 151 16.82 -2.09 0.70
N ILE A 152 15.79 -1.34 0.31
CA ILE A 152 14.39 -1.77 0.43
C ILE A 152 14.05 -2.87 -0.60
N ASP A 153 14.84 -3.00 -1.67
CA ASP A 153 14.72 -4.07 -2.67
C ASP A 153 14.99 -5.49 -2.13
N TYR A 154 15.58 -5.61 -0.93
CA TYR A 154 15.69 -6.89 -0.23
C TYR A 154 14.35 -7.37 0.36
N TYR A 155 13.44 -6.44 0.64
CA TYR A 155 12.19 -6.72 1.37
C TYR A 155 10.96 -6.56 0.48
N ILE A 156 10.98 -5.61 -0.46
CA ILE A 156 9.85 -5.30 -1.34
C ILE A 156 10.26 -5.52 -2.80
N ASN A 157 9.46 -6.33 -3.51
CA ASN A 157 9.64 -6.55 -4.93
C ASN A 157 9.10 -5.39 -5.76
N PHE A 158 9.96 -4.69 -6.51
CA PHE A 158 9.55 -3.66 -7.47
C PHE A 158 10.44 -3.72 -8.72
N GLY A 159 10.30 -2.80 -9.66
CA GLY A 159 11.10 -2.76 -10.89
C GLY A 159 10.41 -3.38 -12.10
N GLY A 160 10.91 -3.07 -13.31
CA GLY A 160 10.56 -3.79 -14.54
C GLY A 160 9.08 -3.66 -14.90
N GLN A 161 8.39 -4.77 -15.13
CA GLN A 161 6.94 -4.74 -15.45
C GLN A 161 6.05 -4.21 -14.31
N LEU A 162 6.59 -4.11 -13.08
CA LEU A 162 5.85 -3.59 -11.93
C LEU A 162 5.84 -2.06 -11.89
N ASP A 163 6.77 -1.39 -12.58
CA ASP A 163 6.91 0.08 -12.57
C ASP A 163 5.88 0.77 -13.49
N ASP A 164 5.38 0.06 -14.51
CA ASP A 164 4.39 0.55 -15.46
C ASP A 164 3.33 -0.52 -15.76
N LEU A 165 2.51 -0.80 -14.75
CA LEU A 165 1.43 -1.77 -14.82
C LEU A 165 0.08 -1.05 -14.89
N ALA A 166 -0.66 -1.27 -15.99
CA ALA A 166 -1.99 -0.69 -16.21
C ALA A 166 -3.10 -1.35 -15.35
N TRP A 167 -2.95 -1.29 -14.03
CA TRP A 167 -3.75 -2.03 -13.05
C TRP A 167 -5.22 -1.56 -12.97
N ARG A 168 -5.50 -0.26 -13.17
CA ARG A 168 -6.86 0.32 -13.12
C ARG A 168 -7.87 -0.30 -14.10
N THR A 169 -7.38 -0.95 -15.15
CA THR A 169 -8.22 -1.62 -16.16
C THR A 169 -8.62 -3.04 -15.80
N LEU A 170 -8.08 -3.57 -14.70
CA LEU A 170 -8.25 -4.96 -14.27
C LEU A 170 -9.21 -5.03 -13.10
N LYS A 171 -9.90 -6.16 -12.96
CA LYS A 171 -10.56 -6.53 -11.71
C LYS A 171 -9.54 -6.99 -10.66
N PRO A 172 -9.84 -6.92 -9.34
CA PRO A 172 -8.87 -7.22 -8.29
C PRO A 172 -8.15 -8.56 -8.48
N LEU A 173 -8.91 -9.63 -8.74
CA LEU A 173 -8.35 -10.97 -8.97
C LEU A 173 -7.48 -11.06 -10.23
N GLN A 174 -7.84 -10.34 -11.30
CA GLN A 174 -7.03 -10.32 -12.53
C GLN A 174 -5.71 -9.60 -12.29
N PHE A 175 -5.74 -8.51 -11.53
CA PHE A 175 -4.55 -7.76 -11.16
C PHE A 175 -3.63 -8.59 -10.26
N PHE A 176 -4.16 -9.22 -9.21
CA PHE A 176 -3.41 -10.14 -8.35
C PHE A 176 -2.71 -11.25 -9.15
N LYS A 177 -3.44 -11.96 -10.01
CA LYS A 177 -2.86 -13.03 -10.85
C LYS A 177 -1.76 -12.53 -11.77
N LYS A 178 -1.92 -11.33 -12.33
CA LYS A 178 -0.91 -10.72 -13.21
C LYS A 178 0.37 -10.40 -12.43
N VAL A 179 0.24 -9.88 -11.22
CA VAL A 179 1.37 -9.62 -10.32
C VAL A 179 2.07 -10.92 -9.94
N GLU A 180 1.30 -11.94 -9.52
CA GLU A 180 1.82 -13.26 -9.17
C GLU A 180 2.60 -13.91 -10.33
N GLU A 181 2.11 -13.79 -11.57
CA GLU A 181 2.81 -14.25 -12.77
C GLU A 181 4.15 -13.53 -12.99
N ILE A 182 4.19 -12.21 -12.78
CA ILE A 182 5.42 -11.41 -12.91
C ILE A 182 6.45 -11.84 -11.86
N LEU A 183 6.04 -12.01 -10.61
CA LEU A 183 6.93 -12.40 -9.51
C LEU A 183 7.46 -13.83 -9.70
N THR A 184 6.60 -14.78 -10.08
CA THR A 184 6.99 -16.19 -10.30
C THR A 184 8.05 -16.31 -11.40
N LYS A 185 7.95 -15.51 -12.47
CA LYS A 185 8.95 -15.50 -13.56
C LYS A 185 10.33 -15.02 -13.12
N ARG A 186 10.43 -14.20 -12.06
CA ARG A 186 11.73 -13.75 -11.52
C ARG A 186 12.43 -14.82 -10.70
N LEU A 187 11.66 -15.65 -9.98
CA LEU A 187 12.18 -16.74 -9.16
C LEU A 187 12.70 -17.93 -9.99
N GLY A 188 12.22 -18.07 -11.24
CA GLY A 188 12.64 -19.13 -12.16
C GLY A 188 13.67 -18.71 -13.21
N ALA A 189 14.24 -17.50 -13.12
CA ALA A 189 15.19 -16.93 -14.07
C ALA A 189 16.64 -16.93 -13.54
#